data_AF-A0A3D5GH44-F1
#
_entry.id   AF-A0A3D5GH44-F1
#
_cell.length_a   1.000
_cell.length_b   1.000
_cell.length_c   1.000
_cell.angle_alpha   90.00
_cell.angle_beta   90.00
_cell.angle_gamma   90.00
#
_symmetry.space_group_name_H-M   'P 1'
#
loop_
_entity.id
_entity.type
_entity.pdbx_description
1 polymer ?
#
loop_
_entity_poly.entity_id
_entity_poly.type
_entity_poly.pdbx_seq_one_letter_code
_entity_poly.pdbx_strand_id
1 'polypeptide(L)'
;DVGKIASGLSVPTRVVATLCGLVGGQRVWAGDGRISRYLRHPEIGAEILAEARSDAMTIAWTAEHHLSSDRWTVDRQTGEALRAADDD
;
A
#
# COMPACT_ATOMS: atom_id res chain seq x y z
N ASP A 1 1.25 0.90 6.39
CA ASP A 1 -0.20 0.60 6.30
C ASP A 1 -1.21 1.76 6.51
N VAL A 2 -0.76 3.00 6.79
CA VAL A 2 -1.66 4.14 7.10
C VAL A 2 -2.64 4.50 5.97
N GLY A 3 -2.26 4.27 4.70
CA GLY A 3 -3.12 4.58 3.55
C GLY A 3 -4.44 3.79 3.51
N LYS A 4 -4.53 2.63 4.20
CA LYS A 4 -5.81 1.89 4.32
C LYS A 4 -6.89 2.72 5.04
N ILE A 5 -6.52 3.68 5.89
CA ILE A 5 -7.45 4.59 6.59
C ILE A 5 -8.18 5.50 5.60
N ALA A 6 -7.51 5.98 4.56
CA ALA A 6 -8.09 6.87 3.55
C ALA A 6 -9.23 6.21 2.73
N SER A 7 -9.28 4.87 2.71
CA SER A 7 -10.36 4.12 2.07
C SER A 7 -11.67 4.10 2.89
N GLY A 8 -11.60 4.32 4.21
CA GLY A 8 -12.74 4.19 5.11
C GLY A 8 -13.36 2.78 5.16
N LEU A 9 -12.64 1.75 4.70
CA LEU A 9 -13.12 0.37 4.68
C LEU A 9 -12.82 -0.36 5.99
N SER A 10 -13.85 -1.02 6.55
CA SER A 10 -13.71 -2.00 7.61
C SER A 10 -13.07 -3.30 7.08
N VAL A 11 -12.49 -4.10 7.99
CA VAL A 11 -11.82 -5.38 7.67
C VAL A 11 -12.63 -6.29 6.72
N PRO A 12 -13.93 -6.59 6.95
CA PRO A 12 -14.68 -7.45 6.02
C PRO A 12 -14.87 -6.85 4.63
N THR A 13 -14.94 -5.52 4.51
CA THR A 13 -15.09 -4.85 3.22
C THR A 13 -13.77 -4.80 2.44
N ARG A 14 -12.62 -4.91 3.12
CA ARG A 14 -11.30 -5.04 2.48
C ARG A 14 -11.16 -6.36 1.73
N VAL A 15 -11.71 -7.46 2.25
CA VAL A 15 -11.75 -8.77 1.57
C VAL A 15 -12.50 -8.67 0.23
N VAL A 16 -13.67 -8.03 0.23
CA VAL A 16 -14.45 -7.79 -1.00
C VAL A 16 -13.69 -6.89 -1.98
N ALA A 17 -13.00 -5.86 -1.49
CA ALA A 17 -12.20 -4.97 -2.32
C ALA A 17 -11.04 -5.70 -3.01
N THR A 18 -10.38 -6.63 -2.32
CA THR A 18 -9.33 -7.49 -2.90
C THR A 18 -9.89 -8.37 -4.02
N LEU A 19 -11.08 -8.96 -3.84
CA LEU A 19 -11.75 -9.74 -4.88
C LEU A 19 -12.16 -8.88 -6.09
N CYS A 20 -12.65 -7.66 -5.85
CA CYS A 20 -12.96 -6.72 -6.93
C CYS A 20 -11.71 -6.29 -7.72
N GLY A 21 -10.55 -6.15 -7.05
CA GLY A 21 -9.28 -5.85 -7.70
C GLY A 21 -8.81 -6.96 -8.65
N LEU A 22 -9.04 -8.22 -8.29
CA LEU A 22 -8.75 -9.40 -9.12
C LEU A 22 -9.61 -9.47 -10.39
N VAL A 23 -10.88 -9.07 -10.32
CA VAL A 23 -11.84 -9.20 -11.44
C VAL A 23 -11.97 -7.93 -12.28
N GLY A 24 -11.79 -6.76 -11.66
CA GLY A 24 -12.14 -5.46 -12.25
C GLY A 24 -11.11 -4.85 -13.19
N GLY A 25 -9.87 -5.35 -13.18
CA GLY A 25 -8.77 -4.84 -14.01
C GLY A 25 -8.53 -3.33 -13.84
N GLN A 26 -7.81 -2.70 -14.77
CA GLN A 26 -7.37 -1.29 -14.71
C GLN A 26 -8.49 -0.26 -14.39
N ARG A 27 -9.74 -0.55 -14.75
CA ARG A 27 -10.88 0.34 -14.52
C ARG A 27 -11.20 0.56 -13.04
N VAL A 28 -11.02 -0.48 -12.21
CA VAL A 28 -11.24 -0.38 -10.76
C VAL A 28 -10.07 0.31 -10.06
N TRP A 29 -8.85 0.17 -10.60
CA TRP A 29 -7.65 0.86 -10.10
C TRP A 29 -7.67 2.37 -10.40
N ALA A 30 -8.13 2.76 -11.59
CA ALA A 30 -8.22 4.16 -12.03
C ALA A 30 -9.39 4.95 -11.44
N GLY A 31 -10.27 4.32 -10.66
CA GLY A 31 -11.40 4.98 -10.03
C GLY A 31 -11.01 5.90 -8.86
N ASP A 32 -12.00 6.64 -8.36
CA ASP A 32 -11.87 7.59 -7.23
C ASP A 32 -12.60 7.12 -5.95
N GLY A 33 -13.33 6.00 -6.04
CA GLY A 33 -14.11 5.40 -4.98
C GLY A 33 -13.28 4.70 -3.89
N ARG A 34 -13.96 4.26 -2.83
CA ARG A 34 -13.33 3.62 -1.66
C ARG A 34 -12.49 2.39 -2.00
N ILE A 35 -12.95 1.57 -2.95
CA ILE A 35 -12.23 0.38 -3.42
C ILE A 35 -10.94 0.79 -4.15
N SER A 36 -11.01 1.77 -5.05
CA SER A 36 -9.82 2.27 -5.77
C SER A 36 -8.79 2.86 -4.82
N ARG A 37 -9.22 3.63 -3.81
CA ARG A 37 -8.32 4.12 -2.74
C ARG A 37 -7.73 3.00 -1.90
N TYR A 38 -8.49 1.94 -1.65
CA TYR A 38 -7.96 0.76 -0.97
C TYR A 38 -6.92 0.03 -1.82
N LEU A 39 -7.14 -0.11 -3.13
CA LEU A 39 -6.14 -0.76 -4.01
C LEU A 39 -4.85 0.06 -4.12
N ARG A 40 -4.95 1.39 -4.05
CA ARG A 40 -3.80 2.32 -4.04
C ARG A 40 -3.34 2.70 -2.62
N HIS A 41 -3.63 1.88 -1.62
CA HIS A 41 -3.30 2.21 -0.24
C HIS A 41 -1.79 2.35 0.03
N PRO A 42 -0.86 1.66 -0.66
CA PRO A 42 0.57 1.89 -0.48
C PRO A 42 0.98 3.29 -0.95
N GLU A 43 0.53 3.71 -2.14
CA GLU A 43 0.86 5.02 -2.71
C GLU A 43 0.27 6.16 -1.86
N ILE A 44 -1.01 6.06 -1.51
CA ILE A 44 -1.69 7.05 -0.66
C ILE A 44 -1.03 7.10 0.72
N GLY A 45 -0.61 5.95 1.26
CA GLY A 45 0.09 5.89 2.54
C GLY A 45 1.44 6.63 2.50
N ALA A 46 2.20 6.47 1.42
CA ALA A 46 3.45 7.17 1.22
C ALA A 46 3.26 8.70 1.08
N GLU A 47 2.23 9.14 0.35
CA GLU A 47 1.87 10.56 0.22
C GLU A 47 1.58 11.20 1.60
N ILE A 48 0.76 10.54 2.43
CA ILE A 48 0.45 11.01 3.79
C ILE A 48 1.72 11.14 4.65
N LEU A 49 2.63 10.17 4.56
CA LEU A 49 3.88 10.18 5.31
C LEU A 49 4.85 11.27 4.81
N ALA A 50 4.85 11.55 3.51
CA ALA A 50 5.63 12.63 2.91
C ALA A 50 5.12 14.01 3.34
N GLU A 51 3.80 14.21 3.36
CA GLU A 51 3.17 15.43 3.89
C GLU A 51 3.51 15.64 5.38
N ALA A 52 3.57 14.56 6.15
CA ALA A 52 3.99 14.58 7.55
C ALA A 52 5.51 14.78 7.74
N ARG A 53 6.29 14.83 6.65
CA ARG A 53 7.77 14.91 6.66
C ARG A 53 8.41 13.77 7.45
N SER A 54 7.86 12.57 7.29
CA SER A 54 8.42 11.34 7.85
C SER A 54 9.78 11.03 7.22
N ASP A 55 10.50 10.10 7.84
CA ASP A 55 11.76 9.60 7.31
C ASP A 55 11.61 9.01 5.89
N ALA A 56 12.60 9.25 5.03
CA ALA A 56 12.56 8.87 3.62
C ALA A 56 12.46 7.35 3.42
N MET A 57 13.13 6.55 4.27
CA MET A 57 13.04 5.09 4.21
C MET A 57 11.63 4.61 4.59
N THR A 58 10.98 5.27 5.54
CA THR A 58 9.61 4.95 5.97
C THR A 58 8.60 5.24 4.85
N ILE A 59 8.77 6.35 4.13
CA ILE A 59 7.96 6.70 2.96
C ILE A 59 8.15 5.67 1.85
N ALA A 60 9.40 5.34 1.51
CA ALA A 60 9.73 4.38 0.47
C ALA A 60 9.17 2.98 0.80
N TRP A 61 9.43 2.47 2.01
CA TRP A 61 8.94 1.15 2.43
C TRP A 61 7.40 1.05 2.36
N THR A 62 6.71 2.11 2.75
CA THR A 62 5.24 2.15 2.69
C THR A 62 4.70 1.99 1.27
N ALA A 63 5.39 2.54 0.26
CA ALA A 63 5.00 2.36 -1.15
C ALA A 63 5.43 0.99 -1.72
N GLU A 64 6.51 0.40 -1.22
CA GLU A 64 7.23 -0.68 -1.90
C GLU A 64 7.03 -2.08 -1.30
N HIS A 65 6.57 -2.21 -0.05
CA HIS A 65 6.58 -3.49 0.69
C HIS A 65 5.79 -4.64 0.01
N HIS A 66 4.80 -4.34 -0.83
CA HIS A 66 4.07 -5.34 -1.63
C HIS A 66 4.70 -5.63 -3.01
N LEU A 67 5.73 -4.88 -3.41
CA LEU A 67 6.47 -5.12 -4.65
C LEU A 67 7.46 -6.28 -4.49
N SER A 68 7.89 -6.80 -5.64
CA SER A 68 9.01 -7.72 -5.71
C SER A 68 10.32 -7.02 -5.34
N SER A 69 11.24 -7.74 -4.71
CA SER A 69 12.45 -7.15 -4.10
C SER A 69 13.43 -6.53 -5.10
N ASP A 70 13.32 -6.86 -6.38
CA ASP A 70 14.07 -6.22 -7.48
C ASP A 70 13.60 -4.79 -7.79
N ARG A 71 12.41 -4.41 -7.30
CA ARG A 71 11.82 -3.07 -7.49
C ARG A 71 11.94 -2.17 -6.27
N TRP A 72 12.59 -2.64 -5.21
CA TRP A 72 12.80 -1.85 -4.01
C TRP A 72 13.91 -0.82 -4.21
N THR A 73 13.68 0.38 -3.71
CA THR A 73 14.72 1.41 -3.53
C THR A 73 15.34 1.34 -2.14
N VAL A 74 14.62 0.78 -1.17
CA VAL A 74 15.16 0.40 0.14
C VAL A 74 16.23 -0.69 -0.04
N ASP A 75 17.31 -0.59 0.71
CA ASP A 75 18.36 -1.62 0.75
C ASP A 75 17.75 -3.02 0.99
N ARG A 76 18.22 -4.02 0.25
CA ARG A 76 17.60 -5.34 0.22
C ARG A 76 17.64 -6.04 1.58
N GLN A 77 18.75 -5.95 2.32
CA GLN A 77 18.84 -6.58 3.64
C GLN A 77 17.85 -5.93 4.61
N THR A 78 17.73 -4.60 4.54
CA THR A 78 16.80 -3.83 5.37
C THR A 78 15.34 -4.13 5.01
N GLY A 79 15.01 -4.14 3.72
CA GLY A 79 13.66 -4.48 3.24
C GLY A 79 13.25 -5.91 3.56
N GLU A 80 14.18 -6.88 3.51
CA GLU A 80 13.92 -8.25 3.95
C GLU A 80 13.62 -8.33 5.44
N ALA A 81 14.38 -7.61 6.28
CA ALA A 81 14.12 -7.55 7.71
C ALA A 81 12.78 -6.88 8.05
N LEU A 82 12.44 -5.79 7.36
CA LEU A 82 11.16 -5.11 7.52
C LEU A 82 9.99 -6.00 7.07
N ARG A 83 10.10 -6.66 5.92
CA ARG A 83 9.08 -7.61 5.44
C ARG A 83 8.89 -8.79 6.39
N ALA A 84 9.99 -9.31 6.94
CA ALA A 84 9.91 -10.38 7.94
C ALA A 84 9.26 -9.91 9.26
N ALA A 85 9.35 -8.62 9.59
CA ALA A 85 8.71 -8.05 10.77
C ALA A 85 7.25 -7.66 10.55
N ASP A 86 6.85 -7.37 9.30
CA ASP A 86 5.47 -6.98 8.94
C ASP A 86 4.47 -8.17 9.03
N ASP A 87 4.94 -9.43 9.02
CA ASP A 87 4.11 -10.66 9.20
C ASP A 87 2.76 -10.63 8.45
N ASP A 88 2.81 -10.50 7.12
CA ASP A 88 1.63 -10.62 6.24
C ASP A 88 1.14 -12.08 6.13
#